data_AF-A0A257RPE6-F1
#
_entry.id   AF-A0A257RPE6-F1
#
_cell.length_a   1.000
_cell.length_b   1.000
_cell.length_c   1.000
_cell.angle_alpha   90.00
_cell.angle_beta   90.00
_cell.angle_gamma   90.00
#
_symmetry.space_group_name_H-M   'P 1'
#
loop_
_entity.id
_entity.type
_entity.pdbx_description
1 polymer ?
#
loop_
_entity_poly.entity_id
_entity_poly.type
_entity_poly.pdbx_seq_one_letter_code
_entity_poly.pdbx_strand_id
1 'polypeptide(L)'
;MAARERWMGWEARLMLIITGVLVVFGLVSVYAASSALLNRGQPIGMSLALDQAVGAAVGGLLLIVVWRFDLSRLERLAWPLMLATLVMLVVLLLPFTHAIAPRINGSRRWLRLGFSFQISELAKLVVVIWTAMLCAKKAKELRRLSKGLLPVLTVVGPMALLVLAEPDLST
;
A
#
# COMPACT_ATOMS: atom_id res chain seq x y z
N MET A 1 24.04 -14.11 4.86
CA MET A 1 23.57 -14.65 3.56
C MET A 1 22.88 -16.02 3.71
N ALA A 2 23.43 -16.96 4.50
CA ALA A 2 22.85 -18.31 4.71
C ALA A 2 21.40 -18.39 5.24
N ALA A 3 20.93 -17.43 6.04
CA ALA A 3 19.54 -17.42 6.54
C ALA A 3 18.50 -17.00 5.47
N ARG A 4 18.93 -16.35 4.39
CA ARG A 4 18.05 -15.75 3.36
C ARG A 4 17.72 -16.74 2.24
N GLU A 5 18.59 -17.71 1.98
CA GLU A 5 18.34 -18.82 1.05
C GLU A 5 17.29 -19.81 1.58
N ARG A 6 17.15 -19.93 2.90
CA ARG A 6 16.14 -20.78 3.55
C ARG A 6 14.68 -20.39 3.25
N TRP A 7 14.42 -19.13 2.88
CA TRP A 7 13.08 -18.63 2.56
C TRP A 7 12.77 -18.67 1.05
N MET A 8 13.76 -18.97 0.20
CA MET A 8 13.59 -19.20 -1.25
C MET A 8 13.15 -20.64 -1.55
N GLY A 9 12.22 -21.13 -0.73
CA GLY A 9 11.58 -22.43 -0.93
C GLY A 9 10.74 -22.46 -2.20
N TRP A 10 10.21 -23.63 -2.52
CA TRP A 10 9.28 -23.81 -3.64
C TRP A 10 8.03 -22.92 -3.51
N GLU A 11 7.59 -22.65 -2.28
CA GLU A 11 6.45 -21.76 -1.96
C GLU A 11 6.67 -20.33 -2.46
N ALA A 12 7.83 -19.75 -2.17
CA ALA A 12 8.17 -18.40 -2.60
C ALA A 12 8.24 -18.30 -4.13
N ARG A 13 8.78 -19.33 -4.79
CA ARG A 13 8.83 -19.42 -6.26
C ARG A 13 7.43 -19.50 -6.86
N LEU A 14 6.55 -20.32 -6.28
CA LEU A 14 5.16 -20.42 -6.72
C LEU A 14 4.41 -19.10 -6.54
N MET A 15 4.55 -18.43 -5.39
CA MET A 15 3.92 -17.14 -5.15
C MET A 15 4.39 -16.09 -6.17
N LEU A 16 5.69 -16.06 -6.50
CA LEU A 16 6.23 -15.16 -7.52
C LEU A 16 5.68 -15.48 -8.91
N ILE A 17 5.58 -16.76 -9.29
CA ILE A 17 5.02 -17.18 -10.57
C ILE A 17 3.54 -16.78 -10.65
N ILE A 18 2.73 -17.10 -9.64
CA ILE A 18 1.30 -16.76 -9.61
C ILE A 18 1.11 -15.25 -9.68
N THR A 19 1.88 -14.49 -8.91
CA THR A 19 1.84 -13.01 -8.94
C THR A 19 2.21 -12.49 -10.32
N GLY A 20 3.26 -13.03 -10.96
CA GLY A 20 3.67 -12.66 -12.31
C GLY A 20 2.59 -12.94 -13.36
N VAL A 21 1.95 -14.11 -13.27
CA VAL A 21 0.82 -14.47 -14.16
C VAL A 21 -0.35 -13.50 -13.97
N LEU A 22 -0.72 -13.17 -12.73
CA LEU A 22 -1.80 -12.22 -12.45
C LEU A 22 -1.48 -10.81 -12.95
N VAL A 23 -0.23 -10.36 -12.82
CA VAL A 23 0.21 -9.05 -13.33
C VAL A 23 0.13 -9.01 -14.86
N VAL A 24 0.61 -10.04 -15.56
CA VAL A 24 0.52 -10.13 -17.02
C VAL A 24 -0.93 -10.18 -17.47
N PHE A 25 -1.75 -11.00 -16.81
CA PHE A 25 -3.19 -11.08 -17.08
C PHE A 25 -3.89 -9.73 -16.90
N GLY A 26 -3.56 -9.00 -15.83
CA GLY A 26 -4.07 -7.64 -15.59
C GLY A 26 -3.65 -6.66 -16.68
N LEU A 27 -2.38 -6.68 -17.11
CA LEU A 27 -1.87 -5.83 -18.19
C LEU A 27 -2.60 -6.09 -19.51
N VAL A 28 -2.80 -7.36 -19.88
CA VAL A 28 -3.54 -7.74 -21.09
C VAL A 28 -5.00 -7.25 -20.99
N SER A 29 -5.61 -7.38 -19.81
CA SER A 29 -6.99 -6.94 -19.56
C SER A 29 -7.14 -5.41 -19.70
N VAL A 30 -6.20 -4.64 -19.14
CA VAL A 30 -6.19 -3.16 -19.28
C VAL A 30 -5.98 -2.75 -20.74
N TYR A 31 -5.07 -3.43 -21.45
CA TYR A 31 -4.86 -3.18 -22.88
C TYR A 31 -6.12 -3.47 -23.71
N ALA A 32 -6.81 -4.59 -23.45
CA ALA A 32 -8.06 -4.94 -24.11
C ALA A 32 -9.17 -3.90 -23.84
N ALA A 33 -9.29 -3.41 -22.60
CA ALA A 33 -10.25 -2.38 -22.26
C ALA A 33 -9.90 -1.02 -22.90
N SER A 34 -8.62 -0.63 -22.87
CA SER A 34 -8.14 0.63 -23.45
C SER A 34 -8.32 0.67 -24.97
N SER A 35 -8.02 -0.43 -25.66
CA SER A 35 -8.24 -0.55 -27.11
C SER A 35 -9.73 -0.53 -27.48
N ALA A 36 -10.60 -1.14 -26.65
CA ALA A 36 -12.04 -1.06 -26.84
C ALA A 36 -12.58 0.38 -26.69
N LEU A 37 -12.03 1.18 -25.77
CA LEU A 37 -12.37 2.60 -25.61
C LEU A 37 -11.87 3.45 -26.78
N LEU A 38 -10.67 3.15 -27.31
CA LEU A 38 -10.14 3.80 -28.51
C LEU A 38 -11.06 3.58 -29.73
N ASN A 39 -11.52 2.33 -29.92
CA ASN A 39 -12.46 1.98 -31.00
C ASN A 39 -13.82 2.69 -30.88
N ARG A 40 -14.18 3.18 -29.68
CA ARG A 40 -15.38 3.99 -29.43
C ARG A 40 -15.13 5.50 -29.59
N GLY A 41 -13.97 5.89 -30.14
CA GLY A 41 -13.63 7.28 -30.41
C GLY A 41 -13.08 8.06 -29.21
N GLN A 42 -12.78 7.39 -28.08
CA GLN A 42 -12.09 8.06 -26.98
C GLN A 42 -10.58 8.11 -27.25
N PRO A 43 -9.89 9.24 -26.99
CA PRO A 43 -8.46 9.41 -27.28
C PRO A 43 -7.56 8.72 -26.24
N ILE A 44 -7.97 7.55 -25.72
CA ILE A 44 -7.35 6.88 -24.56
C ILE A 44 -6.35 5.79 -24.99
N GLY A 45 -6.32 5.43 -26.27
CA GLY A 45 -5.19 4.73 -26.91
C GLY A 45 -4.55 3.60 -26.09
N MET A 46 -3.22 3.58 -26.06
CA MET A 46 -2.41 2.66 -25.25
C MET A 46 -1.96 3.27 -23.91
N SER A 47 -2.31 4.52 -23.61
CA SER A 47 -1.74 5.25 -22.46
C SER A 47 -2.03 4.57 -21.13
N LEU A 48 -3.26 4.06 -20.93
CA LEU A 48 -3.63 3.34 -19.70
C LEU A 48 -2.83 2.05 -19.52
N ALA A 49 -2.58 1.31 -20.60
CA ALA A 49 -1.79 0.08 -20.55
C ALA A 49 -0.31 0.39 -20.25
N LEU A 50 0.23 1.49 -20.78
CA LEU A 50 1.58 1.96 -20.47
C LEU A 50 1.71 2.40 -19.00
N ASP A 51 0.76 3.17 -18.48
CA ASP A 51 0.75 3.57 -17.07
C ASP A 51 0.70 2.35 -16.15
N GLN A 52 -0.12 1.35 -16.48
CA GLN A 52 -0.18 0.09 -15.74
C GLN A 52 1.13 -0.70 -15.83
N ALA A 53 1.80 -0.71 -17.00
CA ALA A 53 3.08 -1.38 -17.18
C ALA A 53 4.20 -0.70 -16.39
N VAL A 54 4.24 0.63 -16.37
CA VAL A 54 5.16 1.42 -15.53
C VAL A 54 4.89 1.12 -14.05
N GLY A 55 3.63 1.12 -13.63
CA GLY A 55 3.25 0.75 -12.26
C GLY A 55 3.71 -0.67 -11.88
N ALA A 56 3.53 -1.64 -12.76
CA ALA A 56 4.00 -3.01 -12.57
C ALA A 56 5.54 -3.09 -12.47
N ALA A 57 6.27 -2.35 -13.30
CA ALA A 57 7.73 -2.29 -13.26
C ALA A 57 8.24 -1.67 -11.95
N VAL A 58 7.65 -0.54 -11.52
CA VAL A 58 7.97 0.11 -10.25
C VAL A 58 7.65 -0.82 -9.07
N GLY A 59 6.49 -1.49 -9.08
CA GLY A 59 6.12 -2.48 -8.08
C GLY A 59 7.09 -3.66 -8.00
N GLY A 60 7.52 -4.18 -9.16
CA GLY A 60 8.53 -5.23 -9.24
C GLY A 60 9.88 -4.81 -8.69
N LEU A 61 10.32 -3.58 -8.98
CA LEU A 61 11.55 -3.02 -8.41
C LEU A 61 11.44 -2.89 -6.88
N LEU A 62 10.31 -2.36 -6.38
CA LEU A 62 10.05 -2.25 -4.95
C LEU A 62 10.05 -3.62 -4.26
N LEU A 63 9.49 -4.65 -4.89
CA LEU A 63 9.54 -6.02 -4.38
C LEU A 63 10.99 -6.49 -4.20
N ILE A 64 11.86 -6.27 -5.19
CA ILE A 64 13.27 -6.66 -5.12
C ILE A 64 13.99 -5.90 -3.98
N VAL A 65 13.73 -4.60 -3.85
CA VAL A 65 14.32 -3.76 -2.80
C VAL A 65 13.86 -4.21 -1.41
N VAL A 66 12.56 -4.38 -1.20
CA VAL A 66 11.98 -4.82 0.08
C VAL A 66 12.45 -6.23 0.42
N TRP A 67 12.54 -7.13 -0.56
CA TRP A 67 13.08 -8.48 -0.36
C TRP A 67 14.52 -8.46 0.14
N ARG A 68 15.31 -7.46 -0.26
CA ARG A 68 16.70 -7.24 0.20
C ARG A 68 16.78 -6.55 1.57
N PHE A 69 15.67 -6.03 2.09
CA PHE A 69 15.66 -5.30 3.35
C PHE A 69 15.70 -6.23 4.56
N ASP A 70 16.45 -5.84 5.58
CA ASP A 70 16.58 -6.62 6.81
C ASP A 70 15.34 -6.43 7.70
N LEU A 71 14.70 -7.53 8.09
CA LEU A 71 13.51 -7.51 8.93
C LEU A 71 13.74 -6.83 10.28
N SER A 72 14.94 -6.95 10.86
CA SER A 72 15.31 -6.28 12.12
C SER A 72 15.40 -4.75 11.99
N ARG A 73 15.70 -4.25 10.78
CA ARG A 73 15.64 -2.81 10.49
C ARG A 73 14.20 -2.38 10.29
N LEU A 74 13.41 -3.19 9.59
CA LEU A 74 11.98 -2.91 9.39
C LEU A 74 11.22 -2.86 10.73
N GLU A 75 11.56 -3.74 11.66
CA GLU A 75 11.02 -3.75 13.03
C GLU A 75 11.31 -2.44 13.78
N ARG A 76 12.54 -1.91 13.67
CA ARG A 76 12.93 -0.62 14.29
C ARG A 76 12.25 0.57 13.63
N LEU A 77 11.99 0.49 12.33
CA LEU A 77 11.30 1.52 11.56
C LEU A 77 9.78 1.50 11.73
N ALA A 78 9.19 0.46 12.32
CA ALA A 78 7.74 0.33 12.44
C ALA A 78 7.07 1.53 13.12
N TRP A 79 7.63 2.04 14.22
CA TRP A 79 7.10 3.23 14.91
C TRP A 79 7.27 4.53 14.10
N PRO A 80 8.48 4.84 13.58
CA PRO A 80 8.66 5.97 12.66
C PRO A 80 7.72 5.93 11.46
N LEU A 81 7.55 4.77 10.83
CA LEU A 81 6.63 4.59 9.70
C LEU A 81 5.18 4.84 10.10
N MET A 82 4.76 4.33 11.26
CA MET A 82 3.41 4.58 11.79
C MET A 82 3.16 6.07 11.98
N LEU A 83 4.07 6.78 12.65
CA LEU A 83 3.92 8.21 12.91
C LEU A 83 3.97 9.03 11.62
N ALA A 84 4.90 8.74 10.71
CA ALA A 84 5.00 9.41 9.43
C ALA A 84 3.71 9.23 8.60
N THR A 85 3.16 8.02 8.59
CA THR A 85 1.92 7.74 7.84
C THR A 85 0.71 8.43 8.48
N LEU A 86 0.63 8.45 9.82
CA LEU A 86 -0.39 9.20 10.55
C LEU A 86 -0.36 10.69 10.19
N VAL A 87 0.83 11.29 10.20
CA VAL A 87 1.02 12.70 9.83
C VAL A 87 0.59 12.92 8.36
N MET A 88 0.98 12.04 7.44
CA MET A 88 0.56 12.14 6.04
C MET A 88 -0.96 12.07 5.87
N LEU A 89 -1.65 11.17 6.58
CA LEU A 89 -3.11 11.08 6.56
C LEU A 89 -3.77 12.37 7.08
N VAL A 90 -3.26 12.93 8.17
CA VAL A 90 -3.75 14.20 8.69
C VAL A 90 -3.54 15.33 7.66
N VAL A 91 -2.34 15.42 7.08
CA VAL A 91 -1.97 16.45 6.09
C VAL A 91 -2.89 16.44 4.87
N LEU A 92 -3.35 15.28 4.41
CA LEU A 92 -4.31 15.18 3.29
C LEU A 92 -5.68 15.81 3.58
N LEU A 93 -6.12 15.74 4.84
CA LEU A 93 -7.43 16.24 5.25
C LEU A 93 -7.41 17.75 5.52
N LEU A 94 -6.23 18.36 5.69
CA LEU A 94 -6.11 19.78 5.99
C LEU A 94 -6.60 20.65 4.81
N PRO A 95 -7.29 21.78 5.08
CA PRO A 95 -7.86 22.60 4.02
C PRO A 95 -6.78 23.25 3.14
N PHE A 96 -5.61 23.58 3.67
CA PHE A 96 -4.58 24.28 2.91
C PHE A 96 -3.76 23.38 1.95
N THR A 97 -3.93 22.06 1.99
CA THR A 97 -3.16 21.12 1.15
C THR A 97 -3.82 20.80 -0.19
N HIS A 98 -4.86 21.54 -0.58
CA HIS A 98 -5.58 21.37 -1.85
C HIS A 98 -4.69 21.28 -3.10
N ALA A 99 -3.58 22.02 -3.12
CA ALA A 99 -2.66 22.03 -4.24
C ALA A 99 -1.96 20.67 -4.44
N ILE A 100 -1.66 19.96 -3.35
CA ILE A 100 -0.95 18.67 -3.35
C ILE A 100 -1.89 17.48 -3.13
N ALA A 101 -3.09 17.70 -2.60
CA ALA A 101 -4.10 16.70 -2.29
C ALA A 101 -5.47 17.09 -2.89
N PRO A 102 -5.59 17.10 -4.23
CA PRO A 102 -6.82 17.51 -4.88
C PRO A 102 -7.96 16.53 -4.59
N ARG A 103 -9.19 17.04 -4.61
CA ARG A 103 -10.39 16.18 -4.56
C ARG A 103 -10.53 15.45 -5.90
N ILE A 104 -10.42 14.13 -5.88
CA ILE A 104 -10.66 13.26 -7.04
C ILE A 104 -11.89 12.42 -6.71
N ASN A 105 -12.93 12.48 -7.55
CA ASN A 105 -14.20 11.78 -7.33
C ASN A 105 -14.80 12.07 -5.93
N GLY A 106 -14.73 13.32 -5.48
CA GLY A 106 -15.21 13.75 -4.16
C GLY A 106 -14.25 13.46 -2.99
N SER A 107 -13.21 12.65 -3.21
CA SER A 107 -12.32 12.13 -2.17
C SER A 107 -10.93 12.77 -2.12
N ARG A 108 -10.36 12.87 -0.91
CA ARG A 108 -9.01 13.41 -0.66
C ARG A 108 -8.07 12.32 -0.14
N ARG A 109 -7.67 11.40 -1.02
CA ARG A 109 -6.78 10.26 -0.67
C ARG A 109 -5.44 10.27 -1.37
N TRP A 110 -5.37 11.06 -2.44
CA TRP A 110 -4.28 11.03 -3.38
C TRP A 110 -3.37 12.22 -3.14
N LEU A 111 -2.12 11.93 -2.80
CA LEU A 111 -1.06 12.92 -2.89
C LEU A 111 -0.58 12.98 -4.34
N ARG A 112 -0.63 14.17 -4.93
CA ARG A 112 -0.18 14.46 -6.29
C ARG A 112 1.06 15.34 -6.25
N LEU A 113 2.21 14.73 -6.51
CA LEU A 113 3.52 15.38 -6.61
C LEU A 113 4.23 14.93 -7.89
N GLY A 114 3.57 15.11 -9.04
CA GLY A 114 4.02 14.59 -10.35
C GLY A 114 3.63 13.12 -10.59
N PHE A 115 3.50 12.33 -9.53
CA PHE A 115 2.84 11.02 -9.52
C PHE A 115 1.69 11.04 -8.51
N SER A 116 0.74 10.11 -8.66
CA SER A 116 -0.37 9.94 -7.72
C SER A 116 -0.07 8.79 -6.77
N PHE A 117 -0.04 9.08 -5.47
CA PHE A 117 0.19 8.07 -4.43
C PHE A 117 -0.93 8.10 -3.40
N GLN A 118 -1.48 6.94 -3.06
CA GLN A 118 -2.56 6.81 -2.12
C GLN A 118 -2.03 6.45 -0.73
N ILE A 119 -2.17 7.36 0.22
CA ILE A 119 -1.59 7.18 1.57
C ILE A 119 -2.34 6.11 2.36
N SER A 120 -3.62 5.87 2.08
CA SER A 120 -4.39 4.78 2.71
C SER A 120 -3.82 3.39 2.35
N GLU A 121 -3.17 3.22 1.20
CA GLU A 121 -2.46 1.98 0.85
C GLU A 121 -1.21 1.79 1.72
N LEU A 122 -0.45 2.88 1.93
CA LEU A 122 0.69 2.88 2.84
C LEU A 122 0.25 2.57 4.28
N ALA A 123 -0.88 3.15 4.73
CA ALA A 123 -1.44 2.94 6.06
C ALA A 123 -1.72 1.45 6.33
N LYS A 124 -2.35 0.73 5.39
CA LYS A 124 -2.59 -0.72 5.53
C LYS A 124 -1.29 -1.49 5.74
N LEU A 125 -0.28 -1.22 4.92
CA LEU A 125 1.01 -1.91 4.98
C LEU A 125 1.76 -1.61 6.29
N VAL A 126 1.78 -0.33 6.72
CA VAL A 126 2.44 0.10 7.96
C VAL A 126 1.74 -0.46 9.20
N VAL A 127 0.42 -0.54 9.20
CA VAL A 127 -0.35 -1.19 10.28
C VAL A 127 0.02 -2.66 10.41
N VAL A 128 0.17 -3.39 9.30
CA VAL A 128 0.62 -4.79 9.33
C VAL A 128 2.03 -4.91 9.90
N ILE A 129 2.98 -4.10 9.43
CA ILE A 129 4.37 -4.11 9.91
C ILE A 129 4.44 -3.80 11.41
N TRP A 130 3.73 -2.75 11.86
CA TRP A 130 3.72 -2.35 13.25
C TRP A 130 3.05 -3.39 14.15
N THR A 131 1.94 -3.98 13.69
CA THR A 131 1.26 -5.05 14.43
C THR A 131 2.15 -6.28 14.53
N ALA A 132 2.85 -6.67 13.45
CA ALA A 132 3.81 -7.77 13.48
C ALA A 132 4.95 -7.52 14.48
N MET A 133 5.53 -6.32 14.49
CA MET A 133 6.54 -5.91 15.47
C MET A 133 6.02 -5.99 16.91
N LEU A 134 4.81 -5.47 17.15
CA LEU A 134 4.19 -5.52 18.47
C LEU A 134 3.94 -6.97 18.91
N CYS A 135 3.45 -7.82 18.01
CA CYS A 135 3.27 -9.25 18.25
C CYS A 135 4.58 -9.93 18.62
N ALA A 136 5.68 -9.63 17.92
CA ALA A 136 6.99 -10.18 18.22
C ALA A 136 7.49 -9.77 19.63
N LYS A 137 7.26 -8.52 20.06
CA LYS A 137 7.74 -8.01 21.36
C LYS A 137 6.83 -8.33 22.54
N LYS A 138 5.51 -8.38 22.33
CA LYS A 138 4.49 -8.43 23.39
C LYS A 138 3.51 -9.60 23.26
N ALA A 139 3.92 -10.69 22.59
CA ALA A 139 3.08 -11.89 22.36
C ALA A 139 2.31 -12.39 23.60
N LYS A 140 2.93 -12.36 24.79
CA LYS A 140 2.31 -12.82 26.04
C LYS A 140 1.19 -11.88 26.54
N GLU A 141 1.34 -10.57 26.33
CA GLU A 141 0.38 -9.55 26.75
C GLU A 141 -0.83 -9.49 25.81
N LEU A 142 -0.63 -9.79 24.53
CA LEU A 142 -1.68 -9.82 23.48
C LEU A 142 -2.82 -10.80 23.75
N ARG A 143 -2.59 -11.82 24.58
CA ARG A 143 -3.64 -12.78 24.98
C ARG A 143 -4.68 -12.18 25.94
N ARG A 144 -4.45 -10.99 26.47
CA ARG A 144 -5.38 -10.30 27.38
C ARG A 144 -6.03 -9.13 26.64
N LEU A 145 -7.35 -9.04 26.66
CA LEU A 145 -8.10 -7.98 25.96
C LEU A 145 -7.66 -6.58 26.40
N SER A 146 -7.57 -6.33 27.71
CA SER A 146 -7.26 -5.01 28.26
C SER A 146 -5.80 -4.59 28.10
N LYS A 147 -4.85 -5.53 28.18
CA LYS A 147 -3.41 -5.25 28.12
C LYS A 147 -2.78 -5.50 26.74
N GLY A 148 -3.54 -6.14 25.85
CA GLY A 148 -3.09 -6.58 24.53
C GLY A 148 -3.86 -5.92 23.41
N LEU A 149 -5.15 -6.27 23.28
CA LEU A 149 -5.98 -5.80 22.17
C LEU A 149 -6.34 -4.31 22.26
N LEU A 150 -6.66 -3.82 23.47
CA LEU A 150 -7.06 -2.42 23.64
C LEU A 150 -5.94 -1.43 23.25
N PRO A 151 -4.65 -1.62 23.63
CA PRO A 151 -3.55 -0.79 23.13
C PRO A 151 -3.40 -0.81 21.61
N VAL A 152 -3.60 -1.97 20.97
CA VAL A 152 -3.56 -2.08 19.50
C VAL A 152 -4.64 -1.21 18.88
N LEU A 153 -5.87 -1.32 19.38
CA LEU A 153 -6.99 -0.52 18.90
C LEU A 153 -6.77 0.98 19.12
N THR A 154 -6.11 1.40 20.20
CA THR A 154 -5.82 2.83 20.41
C THR A 154 -4.81 3.40 19.41
N VAL A 155 -3.93 2.57 18.84
CA VAL A 155 -2.94 3.02 17.84
C VAL A 155 -3.48 2.87 16.42
N VAL A 156 -4.12 1.75 16.11
CA VAL A 156 -4.67 1.45 14.77
C VAL A 156 -5.99 2.19 14.54
N GLY A 157 -6.79 2.41 15.59
CA GLY A 157 -8.08 3.09 15.52
C GLY A 157 -8.01 4.47 14.89
N PRO A 158 -7.14 5.39 15.34
CA PRO A 158 -6.96 6.70 14.71
C PRO A 158 -6.61 6.60 13.21
N MET A 159 -5.76 5.66 12.81
CA MET A 159 -5.42 5.44 11.40
C MET A 159 -6.65 5.02 10.60
N ALA A 160 -7.42 4.05 11.12
CA ALA A 160 -8.64 3.58 10.49
C ALA A 160 -9.69 4.69 10.39
N LEU A 161 -9.86 5.48 11.44
CA LEU A 161 -10.79 6.62 11.45
C LEU A 161 -10.39 7.69 10.43
N LEU A 162 -9.10 8.00 10.30
CA LEU A 162 -8.63 8.97 9.31
C LEU A 162 -8.87 8.48 7.89
N VAL A 163 -8.61 7.20 7.62
CA VAL A 163 -8.90 6.59 6.30
C VAL A 163 -10.41 6.57 6.02
N LEU A 164 -11.26 6.30 7.02
CA LEU A 164 -12.71 6.37 6.88
C LEU A 164 -13.22 7.81 6.70
N ALA A 165 -12.54 8.78 7.31
CA ALA A 165 -12.87 10.20 7.20
C ALA A 165 -12.48 10.78 5.83
N GLU A 166 -11.66 10.08 5.03
CA GLU A 166 -11.42 10.45 3.64
C GLU A 166 -12.74 10.28 2.86
N PRO A 167 -13.36 11.38 2.39
CA PRO A 167 -14.73 11.35 1.87
C PRO A 167 -14.81 10.47 0.62
N ASP A 168 -15.38 9.27 0.72
CA ASP A 168 -15.60 8.41 -0.45
C ASP A 168 -17.02 8.60 -0.97
N LEU A 169 -17.15 8.91 -2.26
CA LEU A 169 -18.45 8.88 -2.94
C LEU A 169 -18.77 7.49 -3.52
N SER A 170 -18.01 6.46 -3.15
CA SER A 170 -18.18 5.08 -3.65
C SER A 170 -18.96 4.18 -2.68
N THR A 171 -19.86 4.74 -1.86
CA THR A 171 -20.96 3.99 -1.22
C THR A 171 -22.27 4.74 -1.45
#